data_AF-A0A0R3QT14-F1
#
_entry.id   AF-A0A0R3QT14-F1
#
_cell.length_a   1.000
_cell.length_b   1.000
_cell.length_c   1.000
_cell.angle_alpha   90.00
_cell.angle_beta   90.00
_cell.angle_gamma   90.00
#
_symmetry.space_group_name_H-M   'P 1'
#
loop_
_entity.id
_entity.type
_entity.pdbx_description
1 polymer ?
#
loop_
_entity_poly.entity_id
_entity_poly.type
_entity_poly.pdbx_seq_one_letter_code
_entity_poly.pdbx_strand_id
1 'polypeptide(L)'
;LKYPSLAVIGLIQPIGSILPISEMQSRWVAAVFKGQISLPPHTEMEADIKLKRAQNKRRYFKSKKHTLQVDYIKYMDEIAEQIGCKPSLKKYMFTEPSFCLRLLISANAPYVYRLDGPGSWEKAKEALISLPQRVKLPLKNRECDMKRYKKHGKIVSLSRSMTKNNVF
;
A
#
# COMPACT_ATOMS: atom_id res chain seq x y z
N LEU A 1 30.19 -4.74 -0.30
CA LEU A 1 30.54 -3.41 0.25
C LEU A 1 30.69 -3.54 1.76
N LYS A 2 31.75 -2.98 2.35
CA LYS A 2 32.01 -3.08 3.81
C LYS A 2 30.98 -2.30 4.65
N TYR A 3 30.32 -1.31 4.05
CA TYR A 3 29.23 -0.53 4.63
C TYR A 3 28.10 -0.34 3.60
N PRO A 4 26.83 -0.44 3.99
CA PRO A 4 25.69 -0.22 3.10
C PRO A 4 25.43 1.28 2.93
N SER A 5 26.29 1.97 2.17
CA SER A 5 26.27 3.43 2.00
C SER A 5 25.74 3.89 0.63
N LEU A 6 25.33 2.95 -0.23
CA LEU A 6 24.83 3.22 -1.57
C LEU A 6 23.56 2.41 -1.81
N ALA A 7 22.53 3.07 -2.34
CA ALA A 7 21.28 2.45 -2.74
C ALA A 7 20.79 3.06 -4.05
N VAL A 8 20.09 2.26 -4.86
CA VAL A 8 19.48 2.69 -6.11
C VAL A 8 17.97 2.71 -5.93
N ILE A 9 17.35 3.86 -6.12
CA ILE A 9 15.90 4.08 -5.94
C ILE A 9 15.26 4.23 -7.31
N GLY A 10 14.06 3.64 -7.49
CA GLY A 10 13.29 3.74 -8.73
C GLY A 10 13.77 2.85 -9.88
N LEU A 11 14.82 2.03 -9.70
CA LEU A 11 15.23 1.04 -10.70
C LEU A 11 14.36 -0.23 -10.60
N ILE A 12 13.08 -0.08 -10.91
CA ILE A 12 12.08 -1.14 -10.79
C ILE A 12 10.91 -0.89 -11.76
N GLN A 13 10.31 -1.96 -12.29
CA GLN A 13 9.19 -1.88 -13.23
C GLN A 13 7.93 -2.53 -12.61
N PRO A 14 7.21 -1.82 -11.74
CA PRO A 14 6.05 -2.39 -11.06
C PRO A 14 4.82 -2.44 -11.96
N ILE A 15 3.94 -3.40 -11.68
CA ILE A 15 2.55 -3.35 -12.14
C ILE A 15 1.78 -2.41 -11.19
N GLY A 16 2.02 -1.09 -11.33
CA GLY A 16 1.49 -0.05 -10.44
C GLY A 16 2.22 1.28 -10.62
N SER A 17 2.03 2.21 -9.68
CA SER A 17 2.71 3.51 -9.71
C SER A 17 4.13 3.40 -9.12
N ILE A 18 5.13 3.93 -9.83
CA ILE A 18 6.52 3.98 -9.38
C ILE A 18 6.78 5.01 -8.28
N LEU A 19 5.97 6.07 -8.22
CA LEU A 19 6.11 7.16 -7.26
C LEU A 19 6.04 6.68 -5.80
N PRO A 20 4.97 5.97 -5.36
CA PRO A 20 4.90 5.47 -3.99
C PRO A 20 5.94 4.38 -3.70
N ILE A 21 6.36 3.61 -4.71
CA ILE A 21 7.45 2.65 -4.53
C ILE A 21 8.77 3.36 -4.25
N SER A 22 9.09 4.40 -5.02
CA SER A 22 10.32 5.17 -4.84
C SER A 22 10.35 5.87 -3.49
N GLU A 23 9.19 6.35 -3.02
CA GLU A 23 9.03 6.92 -1.68
C GLU A 23 9.28 5.89 -0.58
N MET A 24 8.68 4.69 -0.68
CA MET A 24 8.92 3.60 0.28
C MET A 24 10.36 3.09 0.28
N GLN A 25 10.97 2.95 -0.91
CA GLN A 25 12.41 2.64 -1.03
C GLN A 25 13.25 3.70 -0.34
N SER A 26 12.94 4.99 -0.53
CA SER A 26 13.65 6.10 0.11
C SER A 26 13.55 6.02 1.64
N ARG A 27 12.37 5.71 2.19
CA ARG A 27 12.18 5.54 3.64
C ARG A 27 13.02 4.41 4.20
N TRP A 28 13.02 3.26 3.53
CA TRP A 28 13.81 2.10 3.96
C TRP A 28 15.31 2.40 3.89
N VAL A 29 15.79 2.95 2.76
CA VAL A 29 17.19 3.32 2.57
C VAL A 29 17.65 4.32 3.63
N ALA A 30 16.86 5.35 3.92
CA ALA A 30 17.19 6.33 4.94
C ALA A 30 17.32 5.69 6.34
N ALA A 31 16.43 4.74 6.68
CA ALA A 31 16.50 4.00 7.93
C ALA A 31 17.72 3.07 7.99
N VAL A 32 18.11 2.45 6.87
CA VAL A 32 19.35 1.65 6.76
C VAL A 32 20.59 2.52 6.94
N PHE A 33 20.67 3.65 6.24
CA PHE A 33 21.82 4.57 6.34
C PHE A 33 21.95 5.18 7.74
N LYS A 34 20.84 5.39 8.43
CA LYS A 34 20.82 5.84 9.83
C LYS A 34 21.18 4.72 10.82
N GLY A 35 21.31 3.46 10.37
CA GLY A 35 21.58 2.30 11.22
C GLY A 35 20.37 1.86 12.07
N GLN A 36 19.16 2.32 11.74
CA GLN A 36 17.93 1.86 12.39
C GLN A 36 17.48 0.49 11.88
N ILE A 37 17.84 0.17 10.63
CA ILE A 37 17.58 -1.13 10.01
C ILE A 37 18.93 -1.71 9.56
N SER A 38 19.24 -2.92 10.02
CA SER A 38 20.43 -3.64 9.59
C SER A 38 20.12 -4.54 8.41
N LEU A 39 20.99 -4.53 7.40
CA LEU A 39 20.89 -5.48 6.30
C LEU A 39 21.31 -6.89 6.76
N PRO A 40 20.69 -7.95 6.21
CA PRO A 40 21.11 -9.31 6.50
C PRO A 40 22.52 -9.58 5.94
N PRO A 41 23.15 -10.70 6.35
CA PRO A 41 24.44 -11.12 5.81
C PRO A 41 24.45 -11.22 4.29
N HIS A 42 25.62 -11.01 3.69
CA HIS A 42 25.79 -11.04 2.22
C HIS A 42 25.31 -12.36 1.57
N THR A 43 25.53 -13.49 2.25
CA THR A 43 25.10 -14.81 1.80
C THR A 43 23.59 -14.92 1.68
N GLU A 44 22.85 -14.36 2.65
CA GLU A 44 21.38 -14.33 2.64
C GLU A 44 20.84 -13.38 1.57
N MET A 45 21.46 -12.20 1.39
CA MET A 45 21.09 -11.28 0.31
C MET A 45 21.25 -11.92 -1.08
N GLU A 46 22.37 -12.61 -1.32
CA GLU A 46 22.61 -13.33 -2.57
C GLU A 46 21.61 -14.46 -2.81
N ALA A 47 21.25 -15.20 -1.75
CA ALA A 47 20.24 -16.25 -1.81
C ALA A 47 18.87 -15.67 -2.16
N ASP A 48 18.46 -14.57 -1.52
CA ASP A 48 17.20 -13.87 -1.80
C ASP A 48 17.15 -13.32 -3.23
N ILE A 49 18.24 -12.72 -3.72
CA ILE A 49 18.34 -12.24 -5.12
C ILE A 49 18.13 -13.40 -6.09
N LYS A 50 18.77 -14.55 -5.86
CA LYS A 50 18.62 -15.75 -6.71
C LYS A 50 17.18 -16.27 -6.68
N LEU A 51 16.58 -16.33 -5.50
CA LEU A 51 15.19 -16.77 -5.31
C LEU A 51 14.20 -15.86 -6.05
N LYS A 52 14.29 -14.53 -5.85
CA LYS A 52 13.43 -13.55 -6.51
C LYS A 52 13.59 -13.56 -8.03
N ARG A 53 14.83 -13.71 -8.54
CA ARG A 53 15.08 -13.89 -9.99
C ARG A 53 14.40 -15.15 -10.53
N ALA A 54 14.45 -16.26 -9.81
CA ALA A 54 13.80 -17.50 -10.20
C ALA A 54 12.26 -17.37 -10.19
N GLN A 55 11.69 -16.74 -9.16
CA GLN A 55 10.25 -16.47 -9.05
C GLN A 55 9.76 -15.56 -10.18
N ASN A 56 10.47 -14.47 -10.48
CA ASN A 56 10.14 -13.57 -11.57
C ASN A 56 10.19 -14.28 -12.93
N LYS A 57 11.21 -15.12 -13.16
CA LYS A 57 11.32 -15.92 -14.39
C LYS A 57 10.20 -16.96 -14.56
N ARG A 58 9.65 -17.47 -13.45
CA ARG A 58 8.50 -18.40 -13.48
C ARG A 58 7.19 -17.65 -13.70
N ARG A 59 7.04 -16.47 -13.12
CA ARG A 59 5.78 -15.70 -13.13
C ARG A 59 5.59 -14.88 -14.40
N TYR A 60 6.66 -14.37 -14.99
CA TYR A 60 6.61 -13.57 -16.21
C TYR A 60 7.23 -14.34 -17.39
N PHE A 61 6.68 -14.12 -18.59
CA PHE A 61 7.17 -14.76 -19.81
C PHE A 61 8.65 -14.45 -20.05
N LYS A 62 9.41 -15.39 -20.63
CA LYS A 62 10.84 -15.21 -20.96
C LYS A 62 11.01 -14.14 -22.06
N SER A 63 10.98 -12.87 -21.71
CA SER A 63 11.38 -11.76 -22.57
C SER A 63 12.31 -10.82 -21.79
N LYS A 64 13.26 -10.20 -22.49
CA LYS A 64 14.22 -9.23 -21.92
C LYS A 64 13.54 -8.07 -21.18
N LYS A 65 12.26 -7.79 -21.49
CA LYS A 65 11.43 -6.74 -20.87
C LYS A 65 10.88 -7.09 -19.48
N HIS A 66 10.94 -8.35 -19.02
CA HIS A 66 10.35 -8.79 -17.75
C HIS A 66 11.36 -9.00 -16.61
N THR A 67 12.62 -8.59 -16.80
CA THR A 67 13.69 -8.83 -15.81
C THR A 67 13.49 -8.10 -14.48
N LEU A 68 12.81 -6.95 -14.50
CA LEU A 68 12.61 -6.06 -13.34
C LEU A 68 11.15 -5.95 -12.87
N GLN A 69 10.28 -6.86 -13.35
CA GLN A 69 8.87 -6.79 -13.02
C GLN A 69 8.58 -7.27 -11.60
N VAL A 70 7.74 -6.50 -10.90
CA VAL A 70 7.29 -6.82 -9.55
C VAL A 70 5.80 -6.56 -9.37
N ASP A 71 5.16 -7.38 -8.53
CA ASP A 71 3.81 -7.16 -8.06
C ASP A 71 3.82 -6.03 -7.02
N TYR A 72 3.11 -4.92 -7.29
CA TYR A 72 3.12 -3.70 -6.47
C TYR A 72 2.85 -3.96 -4.98
N ILE A 73 1.76 -4.68 -4.67
CA ILE A 73 1.33 -4.89 -3.28
C ILE A 73 2.37 -5.73 -2.51
N LYS A 74 2.87 -6.81 -3.11
CA LYS A 74 3.85 -7.69 -2.46
C LYS A 74 5.13 -6.94 -2.12
N TYR A 75 5.63 -6.15 -3.08
CA TYR A 75 6.85 -5.37 -2.89
C TYR A 75 6.68 -4.28 -1.81
N MET A 76 5.56 -3.56 -1.86
CA MET A 76 5.25 -2.51 -0.88
C MET A 76 5.06 -3.10 0.53
N ASP A 77 4.39 -4.24 0.65
CA ASP A 77 4.18 -4.92 1.93
C ASP A 77 5.49 -5.48 2.51
N GLU A 78 6.40 -5.99 1.67
CA GLU A 78 7.72 -6.46 2.08
C GLU A 78 8.56 -5.31 2.65
N ILE A 79 8.64 -4.17 1.97
CA ILE A 79 9.35 -2.99 2.48
C ILE A 79 8.67 -2.45 3.73
N ALA A 80 7.34 -2.39 3.74
CA ALA A 80 6.59 -1.89 4.88
C ALA A 80 6.80 -2.74 6.14
N GLU A 81 7.00 -4.05 5.98
CA GLU A 81 7.33 -4.96 7.07
C GLU A 81 8.73 -4.70 7.62
N GLN A 82 9.72 -4.45 6.75
CA GLN A 82 11.08 -4.09 7.18
C GLN A 82 11.15 -2.74 7.90
N ILE A 83 10.35 -1.76 7.47
CA ILE A 83 10.24 -0.45 8.14
C ILE A 83 9.37 -0.54 9.41
N GLY A 84 8.47 -1.52 9.50
CA GLY A 84 7.46 -1.59 10.57
C GLY A 84 6.27 -0.65 10.37
N CYS A 85 5.96 -0.24 9.13
CA CYS A 85 4.81 0.59 8.79
C CYS A 85 3.67 -0.18 8.10
N LYS A 86 3.75 -1.52 8.06
CA LYS A 86 2.68 -2.38 7.55
C LYS A 86 1.49 -2.34 8.51
N PRO A 87 0.28 -1.97 8.05
CA PRO A 87 -0.88 -1.87 8.92
C PRO A 87 -1.26 -3.25 9.48
N SER A 88 -1.41 -3.33 10.78
CA SER A 88 -1.80 -4.58 11.45
C SER A 88 -3.29 -4.85 11.25
N LEU A 89 -3.65 -5.72 10.31
CA LEU A 89 -5.05 -6.05 10.04
C LEU A 89 -5.80 -6.55 11.28
N LYS A 90 -5.14 -7.33 12.14
CA LYS A 90 -5.72 -7.81 13.41
C LYS A 90 -6.11 -6.65 14.33
N LYS A 91 -5.25 -5.63 14.46
CA LYS A 91 -5.52 -4.42 15.26
C LYS A 91 -6.82 -3.76 14.77
N TYR A 92 -6.92 -3.47 13.48
CA TYR A 92 -8.11 -2.84 12.90
C TYR A 92 -9.35 -3.73 12.92
N MET A 93 -9.19 -5.05 12.82
CA MET A 93 -10.30 -6.00 12.90
C MET A 93 -11.02 -5.91 14.25
N PHE A 94 -10.29 -5.73 15.35
CA PHE A 94 -10.88 -5.63 16.69
C PHE A 94 -11.29 -4.20 17.07
N THR A 95 -10.54 -3.18 16.64
CA THR A 95 -10.87 -1.78 16.98
C THR A 95 -11.93 -1.18 16.07
N GLU A 96 -11.83 -1.41 14.75
CA GLU A 96 -12.69 -0.80 13.73
C GLU A 96 -12.97 -1.76 12.55
N PRO A 97 -13.88 -2.75 12.72
CA PRO A 97 -14.15 -3.77 11.70
C PRO A 97 -14.54 -3.19 10.33
N SER A 98 -15.29 -2.08 10.32
CA SER A 98 -15.72 -1.42 9.09
C SER A 98 -14.56 -0.81 8.30
N PHE A 99 -13.57 -0.25 8.99
CA PHE A 99 -12.36 0.28 8.38
C PHE A 99 -11.44 -0.85 7.92
N CYS A 100 -11.32 -1.92 8.71
CA CYS A 100 -10.58 -3.13 8.32
C CYS A 100 -11.13 -3.73 7.01
N LEU A 101 -12.46 -3.87 6.92
CA LEU A 101 -13.09 -4.40 5.71
C LEU A 101 -12.85 -3.48 4.51
N ARG A 102 -12.83 -2.17 4.74
CA ARG A 102 -12.48 -1.21 3.71
C ARG A 102 -11.04 -1.39 3.24
N LEU A 103 -10.07 -1.60 4.13
CA LEU A 103 -8.68 -1.87 3.74
C LEU A 103 -8.55 -3.12 2.86
N LEU A 104 -9.37 -4.16 3.12
CA LEU A 104 -9.36 -5.40 2.36
C LEU A 104 -10.04 -5.30 0.99
N ILE A 105 -11.16 -4.58 0.90
CA ILE A 105 -12.00 -4.54 -0.31
C ILE A 105 -11.69 -3.34 -1.20
N SER A 106 -11.21 -2.22 -0.63
CA SER A 106 -10.96 -1.00 -1.39
C SER A 106 -9.64 -1.06 -2.18
N ALA A 107 -9.51 -0.15 -3.15
CA ALA A 107 -8.27 -0.01 -3.90
C ALA A 107 -7.11 0.34 -2.94
N ASN A 108 -6.00 -0.41 -3.06
CA ASN A 108 -4.80 -0.15 -2.27
C ASN A 108 -4.16 1.18 -2.70
N ALA A 109 -4.37 2.21 -1.89
CA ALA A 109 -3.78 3.53 -2.07
C ALA A 109 -2.56 3.68 -1.14
N PRO A 110 -1.51 4.42 -1.55
CA PRO A 110 -0.26 4.49 -0.81
C PRO A 110 -0.38 5.06 0.61
N TYR A 111 -1.46 5.79 0.90
CA TYR A 111 -1.78 6.28 2.25
C TYR A 111 -1.85 5.17 3.31
N VAL A 112 -2.11 3.92 2.90
CA VAL A 112 -2.13 2.74 3.78
C VAL A 112 -0.80 2.56 4.53
N TYR A 113 0.33 2.82 3.86
CA TYR A 113 1.69 2.67 4.43
C TYR A 113 2.12 3.85 5.31
N ARG A 114 1.19 4.78 5.58
CA ARG A 114 1.35 5.92 6.50
C ARG A 114 0.35 5.85 7.66
N LEU A 115 -0.40 4.75 7.81
CA LEU A 115 -1.33 4.56 8.92
C LEU A 115 -0.61 4.27 10.24
N ASP A 116 0.32 3.33 10.21
CA ASP A 116 1.07 2.88 11.39
C ASP A 116 2.59 3.01 11.14
N GLY A 117 3.37 2.94 12.21
CA GLY A 117 4.84 2.90 12.15
C GLY A 117 5.52 4.27 12.06
N PRO A 118 6.83 4.30 11.76
CA PRO A 118 7.61 5.53 11.75
C PRO A 118 7.21 6.44 10.59
N GLY A 119 6.93 7.71 10.89
CA GLY A 119 6.44 8.68 9.91
C GLY A 119 4.98 8.47 9.51
N SER A 120 4.15 8.00 10.46
CA SER A 120 2.69 7.97 10.30
C SER A 120 2.13 9.37 10.03
N TRP A 121 1.01 9.41 9.31
CA TRP A 121 0.32 10.64 8.98
C TRP A 121 -1.09 10.61 9.55
N GLU A 122 -1.41 11.54 10.44
CA GLU A 122 -2.68 11.58 11.18
C GLU A 122 -3.90 11.58 10.23
N LYS A 123 -3.80 12.28 9.11
CA LYS A 123 -4.87 12.38 8.11
C LYS A 123 -4.90 11.21 7.12
N ALA A 124 -4.02 10.21 7.24
CA ALA A 124 -3.97 9.07 6.31
C ALA A 124 -5.29 8.30 6.29
N LYS A 125 -5.88 8.06 7.47
CA LYS A 125 -7.18 7.39 7.60
C LYS A 125 -8.30 8.19 6.93
N GLU A 126 -8.39 9.49 7.22
CA GLU A 126 -9.37 10.38 6.60
C GLU A 126 -9.17 10.44 5.07
N ALA A 127 -7.93 10.49 4.60
CA ALA A 127 -7.59 10.51 3.18
C ALA A 127 -8.02 9.22 2.47
N LEU A 128 -7.93 8.06 3.12
CA LEU A 128 -8.46 6.78 2.61
C LEU A 128 -9.98 6.78 2.60
N ILE A 129 -10.61 7.32 3.63
CA ILE A 129 -12.08 7.39 3.75
C ILE A 129 -12.69 8.31 2.68
N SER A 130 -12.07 9.45 2.43
CA SER A 130 -12.53 10.44 1.44
C SER A 130 -12.04 10.16 0.01
N LEU A 131 -11.15 9.18 -0.20
CA LEU A 131 -10.57 8.85 -1.52
C LEU A 131 -11.60 8.70 -2.65
N PRO A 132 -12.70 7.93 -2.50
CA PRO A 132 -13.68 7.75 -3.58
C PRO A 132 -14.40 9.04 -3.94
N GLN A 133 -14.60 9.93 -2.96
CA GLN A 133 -15.20 11.23 -3.21
C GLN A 133 -14.24 12.14 -3.96
N ARG A 134 -12.95 12.15 -3.62
CA ARG A 134 -11.92 12.93 -4.34
C ARG A 134 -11.74 12.49 -5.80
N VAL A 135 -11.82 11.19 -6.08
CA VAL A 135 -11.77 10.68 -7.45
C VAL A 135 -12.99 11.12 -8.26
N LYS A 136 -14.17 11.18 -7.63
CA LYS A 136 -15.43 11.54 -8.30
C LYS A 136 -15.63 13.04 -8.47
N LEU A 137 -15.09 13.84 -7.56
CA LEU A 137 -15.28 15.30 -7.55
C LEU A 137 -14.90 15.96 -8.90
N PRO A 138 -13.69 15.75 -9.48
CA PRO A 138 -13.33 16.37 -10.76
C PRO A 138 -14.13 15.83 -11.94
N LEU A 139 -14.71 14.63 -11.81
CA LEU A 139 -15.56 14.03 -12.85
C LEU A 139 -16.98 14.58 -12.82
N LYS A 140 -17.44 15.13 -11.68
CA LYS A 140 -18.80 15.61 -11.46
C LYS A 140 -18.88 17.12 -11.63
N ASN A 141 -18.68 17.59 -12.85
CA ASN A 141 -18.73 19.02 -13.19
C ASN A 141 -20.16 19.57 -13.39
N ARG A 142 -21.18 18.72 -13.26
CA ARG A 142 -22.61 19.09 -13.29
C ARG A 142 -23.38 18.36 -12.20
N GLU A 143 -24.29 19.05 -11.54
CA GLU A 143 -25.23 18.43 -10.62
C GLU A 143 -26.36 17.78 -11.41
N CYS A 144 -26.17 16.51 -11.78
CA CYS A 144 -27.27 15.70 -12.29
C CYS A 144 -28.09 15.13 -11.13
N ASP A 145 -29.41 15.30 -11.19
CA ASP A 145 -30.35 14.60 -10.31
C ASP A 145 -30.31 13.10 -10.60
N MET A 146 -29.42 12.40 -9.91
CA MET A 146 -29.30 10.96 -10.03
C MET A 146 -30.33 10.26 -9.15
N LYS A 147 -31.13 9.37 -9.75
CA LYS A 147 -32.00 8.45 -9.02
C LYS A 147 -31.21 7.71 -7.93
N ARG A 148 -31.82 7.49 -6.74
CA ARG A 148 -31.17 6.98 -5.51
C ARG A 148 -30.24 5.77 -5.74
N TYR A 149 -30.59 4.84 -6.62
CA TYR A 149 -29.79 3.65 -6.92
C TYR A 149 -28.49 3.96 -7.71
N LYS A 150 -28.48 4.97 -8.59
CA LYS A 150 -27.29 5.42 -9.34
C LYS A 150 -26.31 6.26 -8.50
N LYS A 151 -26.69 6.65 -7.27
CA LYS A 151 -25.79 7.34 -6.32
C LYS A 151 -24.69 6.42 -5.75
N HIS A 152 -24.71 5.12 -6.06
CA HIS A 152 -23.74 4.16 -5.55
C HIS A 152 -22.38 4.33 -6.22
N GLY A 153 -21.56 5.15 -5.56
CA GLY A 153 -20.17 4.79 -5.29
C GLY A 153 -19.57 5.71 -4.25
N LYS A 154 -20.36 6.05 -3.23
CA LYS A 154 -19.80 6.29 -1.91
C LYS A 154 -19.47 4.91 -1.36
N ILE A 155 -18.18 4.59 -1.19
CA ILE A 155 -17.73 3.38 -0.50
C ILE A 155 -18.00 3.56 1.00
N VAL A 156 -19.25 3.73 1.40
CA VAL A 156 -19.71 3.62 2.79
C VAL A 156 -21.20 3.28 2.76
N SER A 157 -21.51 1.99 2.75
CA SER A 157 -22.75 1.47 3.32
C SER A 157 -22.63 -0.03 3.57
N LEU A 158 -21.62 -0.45 4.34
CA LEU A 158 -21.68 -1.77 4.98
C LEU A 158 -21.93 -1.70 6.49
N SER A 159 -22.06 -0.49 7.05
CA SER A 159 -22.36 -0.28 8.48
C SER A 159 -23.78 0.20 8.77
N ARG A 160 -24.67 0.30 7.77
CA ARG A 160 -26.01 0.87 7.96
C ARG A 160 -27.10 -0.14 8.33
N SER A 161 -26.76 -1.41 8.56
CA SER A 161 -27.74 -2.46 8.87
C SER A 161 -27.81 -2.88 10.34
N MET A 162 -27.08 -2.24 11.28
CA MET A 162 -27.08 -2.67 12.69
C MET A 162 -27.42 -1.58 13.73
N THR A 163 -27.90 -0.41 13.32
CA THR A 163 -28.35 0.64 14.26
C THR A 163 -29.62 1.33 13.77
N LYS A 164 -30.69 0.55 13.61
CA LYS A 164 -32.05 1.08 13.67
C LYS A 164 -32.94 0.13 14.47
N ASN A 165 -32.73 0.12 15.79
CA ASN A 165 -33.81 -0.07 16.74
C ASN A 165 -33.96 1.23 17.53
N ASN A 166 -35.22 1.59 17.75
CA ASN A 166 -35.75 2.63 18.63
C ASN A 166 -35.51 4.08 18.20
N VAL A 167 -36.60 4.79 17.88
CA VAL A 167 -37.20 5.79 18.79
C VAL A 167 -38.20 6.63 17.97
N PHE A 168 -39.47 6.58 18.42
CA PHE A 168 -40.71 7.31 18.06
C PHE A 168 -41.34 7.09 16.68
#